data_AF-A0A3D5YHY5-F1
#
_entry.id   AF-A0A3D5YHY5-F1
#
_cell.length_a   1.000
_cell.length_b   1.000
_cell.length_c   1.000
_cell.angle_alpha   90.00
_cell.angle_beta   90.00
_cell.angle_gamma   90.00
#
_symmetry.space_group_name_H-M   'P 1'
#
loop_
_entity.id
_entity.type
_entity.pdbx_description
1 polymer ?
#
loop_
_entity_poly.entity_id
_entity_poly.type
_entity_poly.pdbx_seq_one_letter_code
_entity_poly.pdbx_strand_id
1 'polypeptide(L)'
;MLFEHKENLYTKDNLLIMIAGKITDQAEIESLLTDIFATLPAKKQYQKDNFPNHLPKEQSNFFDKKTEQNHLIISAPGFKGDDQTRYAASVLTTILGGNMSSRFFQNIREKEGLCYYISASHLSGQDDGTFMMRAGIDKERFDFGVQRIYEEIERIAGGDISQEEFDNTI
;
A
#
# COMPACT_ATOMS: atom_id res chain seq x y z
N MET A 1 15.34 -23.20 11.25
CA MET A 1 15.62 -23.77 9.89
C MET A 1 14.33 -23.84 9.06
N LEU A 2 14.35 -23.89 7.73
CA LEU A 2 13.12 -23.88 6.88
C LEU A 2 12.08 -24.97 7.26
N PHE A 3 12.54 -26.17 7.62
CA PHE A 3 11.64 -27.27 8.04
C PHE A 3 10.91 -26.95 9.34
N GLU A 4 11.57 -26.35 10.31
CA GLU A 4 10.97 -25.92 11.58
C GLU A 4 9.92 -24.82 11.37
N HIS A 5 10.17 -23.88 10.45
CA HIS A 5 9.18 -22.87 10.06
C HIS A 5 7.92 -23.52 9.48
N LYS A 6 8.08 -24.52 8.60
CA LYS A 6 6.97 -25.30 8.05
C LYS A 6 6.18 -26.00 9.15
N GLU A 7 6.83 -26.78 10.01
CA GLU A 7 6.15 -27.53 11.07
C GLU A 7 5.41 -26.63 12.06
N ASN A 8 5.94 -25.43 12.34
CA ASN A 8 5.33 -24.49 13.28
C ASN A 8 4.16 -23.69 12.70
N LEU A 9 4.08 -23.48 11.38
CA LEU A 9 3.12 -22.55 10.75
C LEU A 9 2.15 -23.19 9.75
N TYR A 10 2.48 -24.36 9.20
CA TYR A 10 1.67 -25.02 8.17
C TYR A 10 0.68 -25.96 8.86
N THR A 11 -0.36 -25.37 9.44
CA THR A 11 -1.31 -26.07 10.32
C THR A 11 -2.74 -25.79 9.89
N LYS A 12 -3.66 -26.67 10.27
CA LYS A 12 -5.08 -26.59 9.85
C LYS A 12 -5.75 -25.29 10.31
N ASP A 13 -5.39 -24.77 11.48
CA ASP A 13 -5.89 -23.49 12.02
C ASP A 13 -5.25 -22.23 11.41
N ASN A 14 -4.24 -22.39 10.55
CA ASN A 14 -3.49 -21.30 9.92
C ASN A 14 -3.50 -21.42 8.38
N LEU A 15 -4.42 -22.23 7.84
CA LEU A 15 -4.61 -22.47 6.41
C LEU A 15 -5.94 -21.87 5.95
N LEU A 16 -5.91 -21.06 4.90
CA LEU A 16 -7.10 -20.57 4.19
C LEU A 16 -7.09 -21.12 2.77
N ILE A 17 -8.16 -21.82 2.39
CA ILE A 17 -8.34 -22.36 1.03
C ILE A 17 -9.47 -21.57 0.36
N MET A 18 -9.18 -20.98 -0.79
CA MET A 18 -10.16 -20.27 -1.61
C MET A 18 -10.28 -20.94 -2.97
N ILE A 19 -11.51 -21.32 -3.34
CA ILE A 19 -11.82 -21.96 -4.62
C ILE A 19 -12.89 -21.12 -5.31
N ALA A 20 -12.61 -20.68 -6.53
CA ALA A 20 -13.52 -19.84 -7.31
C ALA A 20 -13.62 -20.38 -8.74
N GLY A 21 -14.83 -20.45 -9.28
CA GLY A 21 -15.11 -20.95 -10.63
C GLY A 21 -16.42 -21.72 -10.71
N LYS A 22 -16.59 -22.49 -11.78
CA LYS A 22 -17.74 -23.39 -11.95
C LYS A 22 -17.56 -24.64 -11.08
N ILE A 23 -18.02 -24.56 -9.85
CA ILE A 23 -18.02 -25.69 -8.91
C ILE A 23 -19.30 -26.48 -9.13
N THR A 24 -19.18 -27.70 -9.64
CA THR A 24 -20.32 -28.59 -9.91
C THR A 24 -20.56 -29.59 -8.79
N ASP A 25 -19.52 -29.94 -8.02
CA ASP A 25 -19.59 -30.81 -6.86
C ASP A 25 -18.70 -30.26 -5.75
N GLN A 26 -19.33 -29.67 -4.74
CA GLN A 26 -18.61 -29.12 -3.58
C GLN A 26 -18.13 -30.22 -2.63
N ALA A 27 -18.88 -31.32 -2.50
CA ALA A 27 -18.59 -32.38 -1.55
C ALA A 27 -17.35 -33.18 -1.98
N GLU A 28 -17.20 -33.44 -3.29
CA GLU A 28 -16.00 -34.06 -3.84
C GLU A 28 -14.74 -33.24 -3.52
N ILE A 29 -14.83 -31.92 -3.70
CA ILE A 29 -13.73 -30.99 -3.40
C ILE A 29 -13.41 -31.01 -1.91
N GLU A 30 -14.40 -30.91 -1.03
CA GLU A 30 -14.19 -30.93 0.42
C GLU A 30 -13.56 -32.26 0.90
N SER A 31 -13.96 -33.39 0.30
CA SER A 31 -13.35 -34.69 0.56
C SER A 31 -11.88 -34.70 0.15
N LEU A 32 -11.57 -34.25 -1.07
CA LEU A 32 -10.20 -34.20 -1.58
C LEU A 32 -9.31 -33.30 -0.72
N LEU A 33 -9.79 -32.13 -0.31
CA LEU A 33 -9.05 -31.22 0.57
C LEU A 33 -8.80 -31.86 1.94
N THR A 34 -9.78 -32.58 2.47
CA THR A 34 -9.64 -33.31 3.74
C THR A 34 -8.52 -34.35 3.65
N ASP A 35 -8.46 -35.10 2.55
CA ASP A 35 -7.44 -36.13 2.33
C ASP A 35 -6.04 -35.52 2.12
N ILE A 36 -5.92 -34.49 1.27
CA ILE A 36 -4.65 -33.81 0.97
C ILE A 36 -4.02 -33.22 2.24
N PHE A 37 -4.84 -32.56 3.08
CA PHE A 37 -4.36 -31.86 4.26
C PHE A 37 -4.51 -32.68 5.56
N ALA A 38 -4.84 -33.97 5.45
CA ALA A 38 -5.04 -34.86 6.60
C ALA A 38 -3.86 -34.87 7.57
N THR A 39 -2.64 -34.85 7.02
CA THR A 39 -1.37 -34.96 7.76
C THR A 39 -0.89 -33.67 8.40
N LEU A 40 -1.51 -32.52 8.11
CA LEU A 40 -1.09 -31.25 8.71
C LEU A 40 -1.39 -31.23 10.23
N PRO A 41 -0.50 -30.66 11.05
CA PRO A 41 -0.77 -30.42 12.45
C PRO A 41 -2.04 -29.58 12.66
N ALA A 42 -2.74 -29.81 13.76
CA ALA A 42 -4.02 -29.14 14.03
C ALA A 42 -3.85 -27.65 14.38
N LYS A 43 -2.79 -27.30 15.12
CA LYS A 43 -2.56 -25.95 15.64
C LYS A 43 -1.15 -25.46 15.39
N LYS A 44 -1.02 -24.19 14.99
CA LYS A 44 0.30 -23.53 14.85
C LYS A 44 1.03 -23.44 16.18
N GLN A 45 2.34 -23.55 16.13
CA GLN A 45 3.26 -23.37 17.25
C GLN A 45 4.15 -22.15 17.00
N TYR A 46 3.49 -21.03 16.70
CA TYR A 46 4.13 -19.75 16.45
C TYR A 46 3.34 -18.65 17.15
N GLN A 47 4.03 -17.90 18.01
CA GLN A 47 3.53 -16.64 18.54
C GLN A 47 4.21 -15.51 17.80
N LYS A 48 3.39 -14.60 17.28
CA LYS A 48 3.88 -13.42 16.60
C LYS A 48 4.42 -12.44 17.64
N ASP A 49 5.66 -12.01 17.47
CA ASP A 49 6.22 -10.96 18.29
C ASP A 49 5.50 -9.62 18.02
N ASN A 50 5.49 -8.75 19.02
CA ASN A 50 4.98 -7.39 18.82
C ASN A 50 5.84 -6.68 17.77
N PHE A 51 5.20 -6.04 16.79
CA PHE A 51 5.89 -5.26 15.77
C PHE A 51 5.95 -3.79 16.20
N PRO A 52 7.11 -3.29 16.66
CA PRO A 52 7.21 -1.90 17.07
C PRO A 52 7.14 -0.97 15.85
N ASN A 53 6.10 -0.15 15.80
CA ASN A 53 5.99 0.88 14.77
C ASN A 53 6.76 2.14 15.22
N HIS A 54 7.96 2.32 14.68
CA HIS A 54 8.82 3.46 14.97
C HIS A 54 9.26 4.13 13.68
N LEU A 55 9.15 5.46 13.64
CA LEU A 55 9.74 6.24 12.56
C LEU A 55 11.26 6.19 12.63
N PRO A 56 11.95 6.13 11.47
CA PRO A 56 13.40 6.23 11.44
C PRO A 56 13.86 7.58 12.00
N LYS A 57 15.03 7.62 12.64
CA LYS A 57 15.62 8.88 13.12
C LYS A 57 15.95 9.82 11.97
N GLU A 58 16.45 9.26 10.88
CA GLU A 58 16.68 9.97 9.62
C GLU A 58 15.39 10.01 8.81
N GLN A 59 14.93 11.21 8.47
CA GLN A 59 13.64 11.45 7.79
C GLN A 59 13.82 11.68 6.27
N SER A 60 15.06 11.76 5.80
CA SER A 60 15.40 11.87 4.38
C SER A 60 16.73 11.19 4.10
N ASN A 61 16.85 10.60 2.92
CA ASN A 61 18.08 10.02 2.43
C ASN A 61 18.13 10.19 0.90
N PHE A 62 19.32 10.44 0.37
CA PHE A 62 19.56 10.66 -1.05
C PHE A 62 20.60 9.66 -1.54
N PHE A 63 20.33 9.05 -2.69
CA PHE A 63 21.25 8.11 -3.31
C PHE A 63 21.50 8.47 -4.76
N ASP A 64 22.76 8.75 -5.07
CA ASP A 64 23.17 9.09 -6.43
C ASP A 64 23.17 7.85 -7.33
N LYS A 65 22.34 7.89 -8.36
CA LYS A 65 22.28 6.87 -9.40
C LYS A 65 22.19 7.52 -10.77
N LYS A 66 22.86 6.93 -11.76
CA LYS A 66 22.72 7.38 -13.16
C LYS A 66 21.35 6.96 -13.70
N THR A 67 20.39 7.88 -13.66
CA THR A 67 19.03 7.78 -14.21
C THR A 67 18.71 9.02 -15.04
N GLU A 68 17.65 9.00 -15.85
CA GLU A 68 17.22 10.21 -16.60
C GLU A 68 16.40 11.19 -15.74
N GLN A 69 15.76 10.68 -14.68
CA GLN A 69 14.93 11.46 -13.75
C GLN A 69 15.35 11.18 -12.29
N ASN A 70 15.02 12.12 -11.40
CA ASN A 70 15.11 11.91 -9.96
C ASN A 70 13.85 11.18 -9.49
N HIS A 71 14.05 10.05 -8.82
CA HIS A 71 12.96 9.25 -8.26
C HIS A 71 12.74 9.65 -6.80
N LEU A 72 11.59 10.26 -6.53
CA LEU A 72 11.18 10.69 -5.20
C LEU A 72 10.21 9.67 -4.60
N ILE A 73 10.39 9.35 -3.33
CA ILE A 73 9.40 8.68 -2.50
C ILE A 73 9.23 9.51 -1.23
N ILE A 74 7.99 9.88 -0.92
CA ILE A 74 7.61 10.47 0.37
C ILE A 74 6.66 9.47 1.01
N SER A 75 6.93 9.09 2.26
CA SER A 75 6.11 8.12 2.99
C SER A 75 5.80 8.59 4.40
N ALA A 76 4.64 8.17 4.89
CA ALA A 76 4.19 8.38 6.25
C ALA A 76 3.57 7.07 6.79
N PRO A 77 3.47 6.92 8.13
CA PRO A 77 2.69 5.84 8.71
C PRO A 77 1.27 5.86 8.17
N GLY A 78 0.78 4.68 7.82
CA GLY A 78 -0.58 4.44 7.38
C GLY A 78 -1.40 3.74 8.46
N PHE A 79 -2.39 2.98 7.99
CA PHE A 79 -3.38 2.29 8.81
C PHE A 79 -3.31 0.81 8.49
N LYS A 80 -3.33 -0.03 9.53
CA LYS A 80 -3.28 -1.49 9.39
C LYS A 80 -4.59 -2.06 8.83
N GLY A 81 -4.53 -3.31 8.40
CA GLY A 81 -5.60 -4.02 7.71
C GLY A 81 -6.86 -4.32 8.54
N ASP A 82 -6.90 -4.03 9.82
CA ASP A 82 -8.12 -4.11 10.63
C ASP A 82 -8.65 -2.73 11.06
N ASP A 83 -7.91 -1.65 10.75
CA ASP A 83 -8.32 -0.28 11.03
C ASP A 83 -9.28 0.21 9.94
N GLN A 84 -10.48 0.66 10.33
CA GLN A 84 -11.49 1.17 9.41
C GLN A 84 -11.05 2.47 8.71
N THR A 85 -10.14 3.24 9.31
CA THR A 85 -9.59 4.48 8.74
C THR A 85 -8.83 4.23 7.44
N ARG A 86 -8.40 2.99 7.18
CA ARG A 86 -7.81 2.59 5.89
C ARG A 86 -8.69 2.93 4.68
N TYR A 87 -10.02 2.90 4.84
CA TYR A 87 -10.95 3.22 3.75
C TYR A 87 -10.90 4.72 3.43
N ALA A 88 -10.86 5.56 4.46
CA ALA A 88 -10.64 6.99 4.29
C ALA A 88 -9.27 7.27 3.66
N ALA A 89 -8.23 6.53 4.06
CA ALA A 89 -6.91 6.63 3.43
C ALA A 89 -6.93 6.21 1.96
N SER A 90 -7.70 5.17 1.59
CA SER A 90 -7.87 4.77 0.19
C SER A 90 -8.53 5.87 -0.63
N VAL A 91 -9.62 6.47 -0.13
CA VAL A 91 -10.27 7.63 -0.78
C VAL A 91 -9.29 8.78 -0.95
N LEU A 92 -8.54 9.11 0.11
CA LEU A 92 -7.51 10.14 0.09
C LEU A 92 -6.44 9.88 -1.00
N THR A 93 -6.00 8.63 -1.17
CA THR A 93 -5.03 8.29 -2.23
C THR A 93 -5.61 8.49 -3.62
N THR A 94 -6.90 8.22 -3.82
CA THR A 94 -7.59 8.48 -5.10
C THR A 94 -7.59 9.97 -5.43
N ILE A 95 -7.95 10.82 -4.46
CA ILE A 95 -7.95 12.29 -4.62
C ILE A 95 -6.55 12.81 -4.90
N LEU A 96 -5.54 12.36 -4.14
CA LEU A 96 -4.16 12.85 -4.28
C LEU A 96 -3.49 12.40 -5.56
N GLY A 97 -3.53 11.10 -5.88
CA GLY A 97 -2.68 10.54 -6.93
C GLY A 97 -3.10 9.18 -7.47
N GLY A 98 -4.38 8.79 -7.38
CA GLY A 98 -4.83 7.45 -7.77
C GLY A 98 -5.17 7.30 -9.25
N ASN A 99 -5.50 8.39 -9.95
CA ASN A 99 -5.93 8.37 -11.35
C ASN A 99 -5.62 9.70 -12.07
N MET A 100 -6.12 9.86 -13.30
CA MET A 100 -5.86 11.06 -14.11
C MET A 100 -6.60 12.32 -13.62
N SER A 101 -7.70 12.21 -12.88
CA SER A 101 -8.41 13.37 -12.32
C SER A 101 -7.83 13.84 -10.97
N SER A 102 -6.92 13.05 -10.38
CA SER A 102 -6.28 13.37 -9.10
C SER A 102 -5.44 14.64 -9.12
N ARG A 103 -5.24 15.25 -7.94
CA ARG A 103 -4.51 16.52 -7.78
C ARG A 103 -3.09 16.46 -8.31
N PHE A 104 -2.33 15.42 -7.97
CA PHE A 104 -0.96 15.28 -8.44
C PHE A 104 -0.89 15.15 -9.96
N PHE A 105 -1.81 14.38 -10.55
CA PHE A 105 -1.84 14.25 -12.01
C PHE A 105 -2.17 15.58 -12.67
N GLN A 106 -3.22 16.27 -12.21
CA GLN A 106 -3.66 17.53 -12.82
C GLN A 106 -2.69 18.69 -12.56
N ASN A 107 -2.29 18.90 -11.31
CA ASN A 107 -1.52 20.08 -10.91
C ASN A 107 -0.02 19.93 -11.16
N ILE A 108 0.55 18.74 -10.95
CA ILE A 108 2.01 18.54 -11.03
C ILE A 108 2.42 18.02 -12.41
N ARG A 109 1.71 17.02 -12.95
CA ARG A 109 2.04 16.41 -14.24
C ARG A 109 1.49 17.21 -15.42
N GLU A 110 0.19 17.46 -15.47
CA GLU A 110 -0.44 18.09 -16.64
C GLU A 110 -0.17 19.59 -16.70
N LYS A 111 -0.46 20.35 -15.63
CA LYS A 111 -0.30 21.81 -15.64
C LYS A 111 1.15 22.27 -15.62
N GLU A 112 2.00 21.62 -14.82
CA GLU A 112 3.38 22.09 -14.59
C GLU A 112 4.45 21.30 -15.35
N GLY A 113 4.10 20.14 -15.91
CA GLY A 113 5.02 19.30 -16.69
C GLY A 113 6.24 18.81 -15.89
N LEU A 114 6.12 18.68 -14.56
CA LEU A 114 7.27 18.43 -13.68
C LEU A 114 7.72 16.98 -13.63
N CYS A 115 6.82 16.05 -13.91
CA CYS A 115 7.06 14.64 -13.74
C CYS A 115 6.40 13.82 -14.85
N TYR A 116 7.02 12.69 -15.19
CA TYR A 116 6.40 11.75 -16.14
C TYR A 116 5.35 10.87 -15.46
N TYR A 117 5.64 10.45 -14.23
CA TYR A 117 4.69 9.74 -13.37
C TYR A 117 4.68 10.38 -11.99
N ILE A 118 3.50 10.38 -11.38
CA ILE A 118 3.28 10.71 -9.98
C ILE A 118 2.06 9.94 -9.50
N SER A 119 2.14 9.33 -8.32
CA SER A 119 1.03 8.57 -7.76
C SER A 119 1.08 8.54 -6.24
N ALA A 120 -0.08 8.41 -5.61
CA ALA A 120 -0.24 8.17 -4.18
C ALA A 120 -0.82 6.77 -3.95
N SER A 121 -0.46 6.13 -2.85
CA SER A 121 -0.96 4.80 -2.48
C SER A 121 -0.93 4.61 -0.97
N HIS A 122 -1.83 3.76 -0.48
CA HIS A 122 -1.86 3.28 0.88
C HIS A 122 -1.78 1.76 0.87
N LEU A 123 -0.85 1.21 1.63
CA LEU A 123 -0.69 -0.22 1.82
C LEU A 123 -1.04 -0.55 3.26
N SER A 124 -2.00 -1.46 3.44
CA SER A 124 -2.40 -1.97 4.74
C SER A 124 -1.74 -3.32 5.00
N GLY A 125 -0.78 -3.35 5.92
CA GLY A 125 -0.21 -4.58 6.47
C GLY A 125 -1.05 -5.12 7.64
N GLN A 126 -0.65 -6.27 8.18
CA GLN A 126 -1.33 -6.83 9.36
C GLN A 126 -0.99 -6.03 10.63
N ASP A 127 0.25 -5.55 10.76
CA ASP A 127 0.73 -4.86 11.96
C ASP A 127 0.76 -3.34 11.80
N ASP A 128 1.07 -2.89 10.58
CA ASP A 128 1.24 -1.50 10.24
C ASP A 128 0.54 -1.17 8.91
N GLY A 129 0.59 0.09 8.53
CA GLY A 129 0.29 0.51 7.18
C GLY A 129 1.27 1.57 6.75
N THR A 130 1.34 1.82 5.46
CA THR A 130 2.18 2.87 4.88
C THR A 130 1.36 3.69 3.91
N PHE A 131 1.33 5.00 4.11
CA PHE A 131 0.95 5.93 3.06
C PHE A 131 2.21 6.35 2.31
N MET A 132 2.19 6.34 0.99
CA MET A 132 3.33 6.81 0.21
C MET A 132 2.89 7.49 -1.07
N MET A 133 3.69 8.44 -1.52
CA MET A 133 3.67 8.91 -2.89
C MET A 133 5.03 8.69 -3.55
N ARG A 134 5.00 8.55 -4.87
CA ARG A 134 6.19 8.39 -5.71
C ARG A 134 6.10 9.25 -6.95
N ALA A 135 7.20 9.85 -7.36
CA ALA A 135 7.28 10.63 -8.59
C ALA A 135 8.62 10.43 -9.31
N GLY A 136 8.60 10.56 -10.63
CA GLY A 136 9.80 10.71 -11.47
C GLY A 136 9.89 12.15 -11.94
N ILE A 137 10.70 12.96 -11.27
CA ILE A 137 10.79 14.41 -11.47
C ILE A 137 12.01 14.72 -12.36
N ASP A 138 11.85 15.71 -13.22
CA ASP A 138 12.97 16.27 -13.99
C ASP A 138 14.12 16.73 -13.07
N LYS A 139 15.36 16.46 -13.47
CA LYS A 139 16.54 16.72 -12.63
C LYS A 139 16.75 18.20 -12.35
N GLU A 140 16.54 19.06 -13.35
CA GLU A 140 16.79 20.49 -13.24
C GLU A 140 15.73 21.18 -12.38
N ARG A 141 14.54 20.58 -12.28
CA ARG A 141 13.38 21.11 -11.54
C ARG A 141 13.05 20.33 -10.27
N PHE A 142 13.98 19.53 -9.75
CA PHE A 142 13.71 18.63 -8.62
C PHE A 142 13.21 19.36 -7.38
N ASP A 143 13.93 20.36 -6.89
CA ASP A 143 13.57 21.08 -5.65
C ASP A 143 12.22 21.79 -5.79
N PHE A 144 11.99 22.41 -6.94
CA PHE A 144 10.71 23.03 -7.25
C PHE A 144 9.57 22.00 -7.30
N GLY A 145 9.81 20.84 -7.92
CA GLY A 145 8.82 19.76 -7.96
C GLY A 145 8.50 19.20 -6.57
N VAL A 146 9.50 19.03 -5.71
CA VAL A 146 9.32 18.61 -4.31
C VAL A 146 8.47 19.63 -3.57
N GLN A 147 8.77 20.93 -3.69
CA GLN A 147 7.99 22.00 -3.07
C GLN A 147 6.51 21.93 -3.48
N ARG A 148 6.22 21.83 -4.79
CA ARG A 148 4.85 21.79 -5.31
C ARG A 148 4.08 20.55 -4.85
N ILE A 149 4.75 19.41 -4.71
CA ILE A 149 4.17 18.21 -4.13
C ILE A 149 3.78 18.43 -2.67
N TYR A 150 4.66 19.03 -1.86
CA TYR A 150 4.35 19.33 -0.46
C TYR A 150 3.19 20.32 -0.31
N GLU A 151 3.12 21.35 -1.16
CA GLU A 151 2.01 22.31 -1.13
C GLU A 151 0.65 21.63 -1.38
N GLU A 152 0.56 20.67 -2.31
CA GLU A 152 -0.67 19.91 -2.53
C GLU A 152 -1.01 18.97 -1.36
N ILE A 153 0.01 18.38 -0.70
CA ILE A 153 -0.17 17.57 0.51
C ILE A 153 -0.70 18.44 1.67
N GLU A 154 -0.10 19.61 1.90
CA GLU A 154 -0.48 20.53 2.97
C GLU A 154 -1.90 21.06 2.80
N ARG A 155 -2.30 21.39 1.57
CA ARG A 155 -3.67 21.83 1.27
C ARG A 155 -4.70 20.78 1.67
N ILE A 156 -4.50 19.54 1.24
CA ILE A 156 -5.40 18.44 1.59
C ILE A 156 -5.38 18.15 3.09
N ALA A 157 -4.20 18.19 3.73
CA ALA A 157 -4.09 18.04 5.18
C ALA A 157 -4.83 19.17 5.95
N GLY A 158 -4.89 20.37 5.36
CA GLY A 158 -5.68 21.51 5.85
C GLY A 158 -7.19 21.40 5.60
N GLY A 159 -7.67 20.32 4.98
CA GLY A 159 -9.08 20.09 4.69
C GLY A 159 -9.58 20.72 3.40
N ASP A 160 -8.68 21.20 2.52
CA ASP A 160 -9.05 21.63 1.16
C ASP A 160 -9.36 20.39 0.32
N ILE A 161 -10.58 19.87 0.45
CA ILE A 161 -11.15 18.82 -0.38
C ILE A 161 -12.53 19.30 -0.79
N SER A 162 -12.75 19.46 -2.09
CA SER A 162 -14.06 19.83 -2.63
C SER A 162 -15.01 18.63 -2.63
N GLN A 163 -16.32 18.90 -2.61
CA GLN A 163 -17.34 17.85 -2.74
C GLN A 163 -17.21 17.09 -4.07
N GLU A 164 -16.87 17.80 -5.16
CA GLU A 164 -16.66 17.19 -6.47
C GLU A 164 -15.49 16.20 -6.47
N GLU A 165 -14.36 16.55 -5.83
CA GLU A 165 -13.22 15.64 -5.69
C GLU A 165 -13.60 14.39 -4.88
N PHE A 166 -14.39 14.57 -3.83
CA PHE A 166 -14.88 13.46 -3.02
C PHE A 166 -15.82 12.55 -3.82
N ASP A 167 -16.80 13.11 -4.52
CA ASP A 167 -17.79 12.35 -5.29
C ASP A 167 -17.14 11.56 -6.44
N ASN A 168 -16.09 12.09 -7.05
CA ASN A 168 -15.34 11.43 -8.13
C ASN A 168 -14.47 10.25 -7.65
N THR A 169 -14.43 9.96 -6.35
CA THR A 169 -13.63 8.86 -5.78
C THR A 169 -14.42 7.59 -5.48
N ILE A 170 -15.76 7.65 -5.52
CA ILE A 170 -16.70 6.61 -5.08
C ILE A 170 -17.38 5.94 -6.27
#